data_AF-A0A957UM51-F1
#
_entry.id   AF-A0A957UM51-F1
#
_cell.length_a   1.000
_cell.length_b   1.000
_cell.length_c   1.000
_cell.angle_alpha   90.00
_cell.angle_beta   90.00
_cell.angle_gamma   90.00
#
_symmetry.space_group_name_H-M   'P 1'
#
loop_
_entity.id
_entity.type
_entity.pdbx_description
1 polymer ?
#
loop_
_entity_poly.entity_id
_entity_poly.type
_entity_poly.pdbx_seq_one_letter_code
_entity_poly.pdbx_strand_id
1 'polypeptide(L)'
;GEYFIMEVNVGRPTVRSAIAEAGGVALHYAAYCSAIGAPLPPNLQQGGQPVKWVHLHYDARSAFHYWRRGELTLRDWLRSWRGIGGYAVWSRRDPAPFFCDIVTTIGRGIGKR
;
A
#
# COMPACT_ATOMS: atom_id res chain seq x y z
N GLY A 1 -12.10 -4.88 -19.30
CA GLY A 1 -12.78 -3.62 -18.94
C GLY A 1 -12.12 -2.49 -19.68
N GLU A 2 -12.83 -1.40 -19.90
CA GLU A 2 -12.28 -0.16 -20.48
C GLU A 2 -11.65 0.70 -19.37
N TYR A 3 -10.54 1.36 -19.67
CA TYR A 3 -9.82 2.22 -18.73
C TYR A 3 -10.03 3.69 -19.08
N PHE A 4 -10.36 4.50 -18.08
CA PHE A 4 -10.56 5.94 -18.22
C PHE A 4 -9.59 6.71 -17.31
N ILE A 5 -9.10 7.84 -17.77
CA ILE A 5 -8.27 8.76 -16.97
C ILE A 5 -9.20 9.61 -16.11
N MET A 6 -8.98 9.61 -14.80
CA MET A 6 -9.76 10.41 -13.85
C MET A 6 -9.01 11.69 -13.43
N GLU A 7 -7.75 11.55 -12.99
CA GLU A 7 -6.92 12.65 -12.50
C GLU A 7 -5.43 12.34 -12.67
N VAL A 8 -4.59 13.39 -12.64
CA VAL A 8 -3.13 13.28 -12.60
C VAL A 8 -2.60 14.02 -11.37
N ASN A 9 -1.95 13.28 -10.47
CA ASN A 9 -1.33 13.84 -9.27
C ASN A 9 0.11 14.29 -9.55
N VAL A 10 0.27 15.45 -10.19
CA VAL A 10 1.59 15.98 -10.60
C VAL A 10 2.34 16.57 -9.40
N GLY A 11 3.63 16.24 -9.27
CA GLY A 11 4.55 16.90 -8.33
C GLY A 11 4.33 16.56 -6.86
N ARG A 12 3.37 15.69 -6.52
CA ARG A 12 3.09 15.29 -5.14
C ARG A 12 3.05 13.76 -5.01
N PRO A 13 4.00 13.14 -4.30
CA PRO A 13 3.88 11.75 -3.94
C PRO A 13 2.67 11.58 -3.02
N THR A 14 1.74 10.71 -3.41
CA THR A 14 0.65 10.27 -2.53
C THR A 14 1.18 9.22 -1.55
N VAL A 15 0.40 8.93 -0.49
CA VAL A 15 0.73 7.91 0.54
C VAL A 15 1.09 6.55 -0.08
N ARG A 16 0.56 6.23 -1.26
CA ARG A 16 0.80 4.94 -1.94
C ARG A 16 2.00 4.95 -2.86
N SER A 17 2.70 6.08 -3.04
CA SER A 17 3.85 6.18 -3.96
C SER A 17 5.00 5.24 -3.57
N ALA A 18 5.10 4.88 -2.29
CA ALA A 18 6.05 3.86 -1.81
C ALA A 18 5.88 2.50 -2.49
N ILE A 19 4.70 2.19 -3.06
CA ILE A 19 4.48 0.95 -3.80
C ILE A 19 5.29 0.89 -5.10
N ALA A 20 5.55 2.04 -5.73
CA ALA A 20 6.36 2.13 -6.94
C ALA A 20 7.81 1.73 -6.62
N GLU A 21 8.34 2.20 -5.50
CA GLU A 21 9.69 1.84 -5.03
C GLU A 21 9.79 0.38 -4.63
N ALA A 22 8.76 -0.14 -3.94
CA ALA A 22 8.67 -1.57 -3.65
C ALA A 22 8.59 -2.42 -4.94
N GLY A 23 8.04 -1.85 -6.01
CA GLY A 23 8.02 -2.42 -7.37
C GLY A 23 9.32 -2.21 -8.17
N GLY A 24 10.37 -1.66 -7.57
CA GLY A 24 11.68 -1.46 -8.21
C GLY A 24 11.80 -0.16 -9.02
N VAL A 25 10.81 0.73 -8.96
CA VAL A 25 10.85 2.05 -9.62
C VAL A 25 11.24 3.09 -8.58
N ALA A 26 12.46 3.63 -8.68
CA ALA A 26 12.96 4.67 -7.79
C ALA A 26 12.29 6.04 -8.07
N LEU A 27 10.98 6.13 -7.80
CA LEU A 27 10.12 7.23 -8.22
C LEU A 27 10.60 8.60 -7.70
N HIS A 28 10.98 8.69 -6.42
CA HIS A 28 11.47 9.95 -5.85
C HIS A 28 12.84 10.34 -6.40
N TYR A 29 13.72 9.36 -6.63
CA TYR A 29 15.03 9.62 -7.24
C TYR A 29 14.89 10.07 -8.70
N ALA A 30 14.01 9.45 -9.46
CA ALA A 30 13.69 9.88 -10.83
C ALA A 30 13.11 11.30 -10.85
N ALA A 31 12.21 11.63 -9.92
CA ALA A 31 11.66 12.98 -9.78
C ALA A 31 12.76 14.00 -9.44
N TYR A 32 13.68 13.66 -8.54
CA TYR A 32 14.85 14.48 -8.22
C TYR A 32 15.73 14.71 -9.45
N CYS A 33 16.14 13.66 -10.17
CA CYS A 33 16.97 13.79 -11.37
C CYS A 33 16.30 14.69 -12.41
N SER A 34 15.00 14.51 -12.63
CA SER A 34 14.23 15.35 -13.54
C SER A 34 14.23 16.83 -13.12
N ALA A 35 14.14 17.12 -11.82
CA ALA A 35 14.10 18.49 -11.31
C ALA A 35 15.43 19.25 -11.52
N ILE A 36 16.56 18.53 -11.54
CA ILE A 36 17.90 19.13 -11.72
C ILE A 36 18.46 18.95 -13.14
N GLY A 37 17.70 18.34 -14.05
CA GLY A 37 18.16 18.03 -15.41
C GLY A 37 19.23 16.93 -15.49
N ALA A 38 19.34 16.07 -14.47
CA ALA A 38 20.25 14.95 -14.47
C ALA A 38 19.69 13.76 -15.28
N PRO A 39 20.55 12.84 -15.75
CA PRO A 39 20.10 11.60 -16.37
C PRO A 39 19.14 10.83 -15.46
N LEU A 40 18.05 10.33 -16.04
CA LEU A 40 17.08 9.51 -15.31
C LEU A 40 17.65 8.12 -15.01
N PRO A 41 17.25 7.48 -13.89
CA PRO A 41 17.63 6.10 -13.63
C PRO A 41 17.05 5.16 -14.71
N PRO A 42 17.73 4.03 -15.01
CA PRO A 42 17.34 3.16 -16.13
C PRO A 42 15.99 2.44 -15.93
N ASN A 43 15.53 2.27 -14.68
CA ASN A 43 14.34 1.47 -14.35
C ASN A 43 13.15 2.36 -13.98
N LEU A 44 12.60 3.07 -14.97
CA LEU A 44 11.40 3.93 -14.79
C LEU A 44 10.08 3.18 -14.92
N GLN A 45 10.14 1.90 -15.30
CA GLN A 45 8.98 1.03 -15.43
C GLN A 45 9.09 -0.09 -14.41
N GLN A 46 7.96 -0.46 -13.82
CA GLN A 46 7.90 -1.60 -12.91
C GLN A 46 8.23 -2.87 -13.67
N GLY A 47 9.31 -3.53 -13.29
CA GLY A 47 9.67 -4.86 -13.80
C GLY A 47 9.16 -5.96 -12.88
N GLY A 48 8.68 -7.07 -13.47
CA GLY A 48 8.34 -8.28 -12.72
C GLY A 48 6.90 -8.35 -12.19
N GLN A 49 6.72 -9.04 -11.06
CA GLN A 49 5.40 -9.31 -10.49
C GLN A 49 4.78 -8.06 -9.85
N PRO A 50 3.46 -7.87 -9.95
CA PRO A 50 2.78 -6.75 -9.32
C PRO A 50 2.97 -6.80 -7.81
N VAL A 51 3.47 -5.69 -7.26
CA VAL A 51 3.64 -5.51 -5.83
C VAL A 51 2.37 -4.92 -5.24
N LYS A 52 1.94 -5.46 -4.10
CA LYS A 52 0.79 -5.01 -3.35
C LYS A 52 1.24 -4.24 -2.12
N TRP A 53 0.46 -3.21 -1.79
CA TRP A 53 0.57 -2.48 -0.54
C TRP A 53 -0.66 -2.80 0.31
N VAL A 54 -0.45 -3.09 1.59
CA VAL A 54 -1.55 -3.48 2.50
C VAL A 54 -1.53 -2.70 3.80
N HIS A 55 -2.73 -2.37 4.27
CA HIS A 55 -2.94 -1.90 5.63
C HIS A 55 -3.56 -3.02 6.47
N LEU A 56 -2.73 -3.75 7.23
CA LEU A 56 -3.08 -5.05 7.80
C LEU A 56 -4.39 -5.08 8.59
N HIS A 57 -4.59 -4.15 9.55
CA HIS A 57 -5.79 -4.23 10.40
C HIS A 57 -7.08 -3.86 9.64
N TYR A 58 -7.02 -2.93 8.68
CA TYR A 58 -8.16 -2.60 7.81
C TYR A 58 -8.46 -3.73 6.82
N ASP A 59 -7.41 -4.38 6.29
CA ASP A 59 -7.53 -5.56 5.42
C ASP A 59 -8.16 -6.74 6.18
N ALA A 60 -7.75 -7.00 7.42
CA ALA A 60 -8.38 -8.02 8.25
C ALA A 60 -9.86 -7.72 8.53
N ARG A 61 -10.20 -6.45 8.79
CA ARG A 61 -11.58 -6.02 9.02
C ARG A 61 -12.46 -6.20 7.78
N SER A 62 -11.97 -5.83 6.60
CA SER A 62 -12.70 -6.02 5.35
C SER A 62 -12.82 -7.51 5.01
N ALA A 63 -11.75 -8.28 5.16
CA ALA A 63 -11.76 -9.72 4.94
C ALA A 63 -12.79 -10.42 5.85
N PHE A 64 -12.87 -10.03 7.12
CA PHE A 64 -13.89 -10.54 8.04
C PHE A 64 -15.32 -10.22 7.57
N HIS A 65 -15.57 -9.01 7.07
CA HIS A 65 -16.87 -8.62 6.52
C HIS A 65 -17.27 -9.50 5.33
N TYR A 66 -16.37 -9.71 4.37
CA TYR A 66 -16.63 -10.57 3.20
C TYR A 66 -16.74 -12.05 3.55
N TRP A 67 -15.92 -12.52 4.49
CA TRP A 67 -15.97 -13.89 4.97
C TRP A 67 -17.31 -14.23 5.62
N ARG A 68 -17.86 -13.33 6.45
CA ARG A 68 -19.19 -13.52 7.05
C ARG A 68 -20.33 -13.59 6.04
N ARG A 69 -20.14 -13.05 4.84
CA ARG A 69 -21.11 -13.07 3.74
C ARG A 69 -20.92 -14.26 2.80
N GLY A 70 -19.89 -15.09 3.02
CA GLY A 70 -19.53 -16.18 2.12
C GLY A 70 -18.89 -15.71 0.80
N GLU A 71 -18.52 -14.44 0.69
CA GLU A 71 -17.94 -13.84 -0.53
C GLU A 71 -16.41 -14.00 -0.59
N LEU A 72 -15.77 -14.35 0.53
CA LEU A 72 -14.33 -14.55 0.63
C LEU A 72 -14.04 -15.73 1.56
N THR A 73 -13.26 -16.71 1.12
CA THR A 73 -12.78 -17.75 2.03
C THR A 73 -11.49 -17.31 2.73
N LEU A 74 -11.19 -17.89 3.90
CA LEU A 74 -9.90 -17.67 4.58
C LEU A 74 -8.72 -18.05 3.69
N ARG A 75 -8.88 -19.10 2.86
CA ARG A 75 -7.86 -19.52 1.89
C ARG A 75 -7.61 -18.47 0.82
N ASP A 76 -8.67 -17.84 0.32
CA ASP A 76 -8.55 -16.77 -0.69
C ASP A 76 -7.90 -15.53 -0.08
N TRP A 77 -8.26 -15.18 1.14
CA TRP A 77 -7.63 -14.09 1.87
C TRP A 77 -6.12 -14.32 2.08
N LEU A 78 -5.72 -15.50 2.59
CA LEU A 78 -4.31 -15.84 2.75
C LEU A 78 -3.56 -15.89 1.41
N ARG A 79 -4.21 -16.38 0.35
CA ARG A 79 -3.64 -16.37 -1.01
C ARG A 79 -3.45 -14.94 -1.52
N SER A 80 -4.34 -14.01 -1.15
CA SER A 80 -4.28 -12.61 -1.58
C SER A 80 -3.02 -11.90 -1.08
N TRP A 81 -2.44 -12.36 0.03
CA TRP A 81 -1.22 -11.81 0.61
C TRP A 81 0.06 -12.12 -0.18
N ARG A 82 -0.02 -13.02 -1.17
CA ARG A 82 1.09 -13.24 -2.11
C ARG A 82 1.36 -11.95 -2.89
N GLY A 83 2.63 -11.54 -2.92
CA GLY A 83 3.07 -10.33 -3.63
C GLY A 83 2.93 -9.03 -2.83
N ILE A 84 2.66 -9.06 -1.52
CA ILE A 84 2.79 -7.86 -0.69
C ILE A 84 4.27 -7.46 -0.62
N GLY A 85 4.58 -6.25 -1.06
CA GLY A 85 5.92 -5.67 -0.96
C GLY A 85 5.98 -4.40 -0.12
N GLY A 86 4.84 -3.96 0.44
CA GLY A 86 4.80 -2.82 1.35
C GLY A 86 3.63 -2.90 2.32
N TYR A 87 3.87 -2.39 3.53
CA TYR A 87 2.85 -2.26 4.57
C TYR A 87 2.64 -0.79 4.90
N ALA A 88 1.43 -0.44 5.31
CA ALA A 88 1.09 0.92 5.71
C ALA A 88 1.82 1.38 6.98
N VAL A 89 1.83 0.51 7.99
CA VAL A 89 2.32 0.84 9.35
C VAL A 89 3.20 -0.28 9.91
N TRP A 90 3.02 -1.52 9.44
CA TRP A 90 3.76 -2.66 9.98
C TRP A 90 5.24 -2.64 9.56
N SER A 91 6.12 -2.78 10.54
CA SER A 91 7.54 -3.02 10.35
C SER A 91 8.02 -4.05 11.37
N ARG A 92 8.80 -5.03 10.92
CA ARG A 92 9.41 -6.03 11.81
C ARG A 92 10.47 -5.41 12.73
N ARG A 93 11.15 -4.35 12.27
CA ARG A 93 12.22 -3.68 13.01
C ARG A 93 11.68 -2.64 14.00
N ASP A 94 10.52 -2.08 13.71
CA ASP A 94 9.83 -1.12 14.56
C ASP A 94 8.32 -1.38 14.54
N PRO A 95 7.83 -2.34 15.35
CA PRO A 95 6.42 -2.70 15.36
C PRO A 95 5.57 -1.75 16.23
N ALA A 96 6.18 -0.85 17.00
CA ALA A 96 5.45 0.01 17.93
C ALA A 96 4.38 0.89 17.25
N PRO A 97 4.65 1.53 16.09
CA PRO A 97 3.63 2.30 15.36
C PRO A 97 2.39 1.49 15.01
N PHE A 98 2.55 0.21 14.66
CA PHE A 98 1.43 -0.67 14.32
C PHE A 98 0.52 -0.94 15.52
N PHE A 99 1.08 -1.16 16.70
CA PHE A 99 0.28 -1.35 17.91
C PHE A 99 -0.41 -0.06 18.35
N CYS A 100 0.28 1.08 18.27
CA CYS A 100 -0.33 2.38 18.52
C CYS A 100 -1.51 2.66 17.57
N ASP A 101 -1.37 2.34 16.29
CA ASP A 101 -2.42 2.46 15.29
C ASP A 101 -3.65 1.59 15.61
N ILE A 102 -3.45 0.34 16.05
CA ILE A 102 -4.54 -0.52 16.53
C ILE A 102 -5.24 0.07 17.75
N VAL A 103 -4.49 0.45 18.79
CA VAL A 103 -5.03 0.97 20.05
C VAL A 103 -5.82 2.26 19.81
N THR A 104 -5.27 3.19 19.02
CA THR A 104 -5.95 4.45 18.71
C THR A 104 -7.20 4.25 17.86
N THR A 105 -7.17 3.32 16.89
CA THR A 105 -8.34 2.98 16.08
C THR A 105 -9.46 2.36 16.91
N ILE A 106 -9.12 1.44 17.83
CA ILE A 106 -10.10 0.83 18.74
C ILE A 106 -10.63 1.88 19.74
N GLY A 107 -9.76 2.68 20.37
CA GLY A 107 -10.14 3.69 21.35
C GLY A 107 -11.07 4.75 20.76
N ARG A 108 -10.83 5.19 19.52
CA ARG A 108 -11.74 6.11 18.80
C ARG A 108 -13.08 5.47 18.44
N GLY A 109 -13.12 4.16 18.22
CA GLY A 109 -14.36 3.42 18.00
C GLY A 109 -15.22 3.28 19.26
N ILE A 110 -14.58 3.22 20.43
CA ILE A 110 -15.26 3.13 21.74
C ILE A 110 -15.76 4.50 22.20
N GLY A 111 -14.99 5.58 21.99
CA GLY A 111 -15.38 6.95 22.38
C GLY A 111 -16.41 7.64 21.47
N LYS A 112 -16.89 6.97 20.42
CA LYS A 112 -17.98 7.44 19.55
C LYS A 112 -19.31 6.69 19.79
N ARG A 113 -19.42 5.95 20.90
CA ARG A 113 -20.69 5.40 21.38
C ARG A 113 -21.25 6.26 22.49
#